data_AF-A0A955WK14-F1
#
_entry.id   AF-A0A955WK14-F1
#
_cell.length_a   1.000
_cell.length_b   1.000
_cell.length_c   1.000
_cell.angle_alpha   90.00
_cell.angle_beta   90.00
_cell.angle_gamma   90.00
#
_symmetry.space_group_name_H-M   'P 1'
#
loop_
_entity.id
_entity.type
_entity.pdbx_description
1 polymer ?
#
loop_
_entity_poly.entity_id
_entity_poly.type
_entity_poly.pdbx_seq_one_letter_code
_entity_poly.pdbx_strand_id
1 'polypeptide(L)'
;MSRAPLGFGLVLVLLLLAASAAAEPLRVVIGDLAGPKVGRRDYIGFQRALKGLGGVRVQSTSGFTKQAKAMRVDDRVPQDPAALAEVCAVLEVDVVVFGTLLRPSPGQWPDAGPNDRMLVFSVYAGNDGRYIDERRVEVPRGKLTSGVWRDSAVAIEPLLSEAMRPPPPPPPPMDFAPIPVDPEPVVDYTRETVEPETPRGPFPFVRLHGGLALLSRTFDLTARKDSPLFSDGGIQYESSIVPGIALDAEVYPFGGDSEGFARGLGLGLRFEKVFLSTEASVTGPDGEAEVKTLSTSHSHLLARLIYLYDFASGIELGGHFGLGFLSFEIQENPEYNGVSYTYLDVGLSGRVPLGTPYLAVELRGSWLPYAGVGDTAKELGGEVSTSGYRVMGGLGSLMGDLSLLLGVEWTALSSEITGEGRGGRKGESATDQFLGLRLMGGYRF
;
A
#
# COMPACT_ATOMS: atom_id res chain seq x y z
N MET A 1 -14.06 0.94 -35.50
CA MET A 1 -12.78 1.44 -34.94
C MET A 1 -12.82 1.21 -33.44
N SER A 2 -12.09 0.22 -32.95
CA SER A 2 -12.08 -0.21 -31.54
C SER A 2 -11.33 0.81 -30.69
N ARG A 3 -12.05 1.58 -29.86
CA ARG A 3 -11.42 2.39 -28.81
C ARG A 3 -10.94 1.43 -27.73
N ALA A 4 -9.62 1.26 -27.60
CA ALA A 4 -9.05 0.56 -26.46
C ALA A 4 -9.48 1.29 -25.17
N PRO A 5 -10.02 0.60 -24.15
CA PRO A 5 -10.47 1.25 -22.93
C PRO A 5 -9.27 1.84 -22.19
N LEU A 6 -9.28 3.16 -22.02
CA LEU A 6 -8.28 3.96 -21.29
C LEU A 6 -7.98 3.46 -19.87
N GLY A 7 -8.84 2.61 -19.30
CA GLY A 7 -8.64 2.02 -17.96
C GLY A 7 -7.49 1.02 -17.86
N PHE A 8 -7.18 0.27 -18.93
CA PHE A 8 -6.14 -0.77 -18.86
C PHE A 8 -4.73 -0.18 -18.77
N GLY A 9 -4.50 0.98 -19.41
CA GLY A 9 -3.22 1.67 -19.38
C GLY A 9 -2.87 2.22 -18.00
N LEU A 10 -3.84 2.75 -17.26
CA LEU A 10 -3.61 3.30 -15.92
C LEU A 10 -3.30 2.20 -14.89
N VAL A 11 -3.99 1.06 -14.98
CA VAL A 11 -3.78 -0.11 -14.11
C VAL A 11 -2.45 -0.78 -14.42
N LEU A 12 -2.08 -0.91 -15.70
CA LEU A 12 -0.77 -1.44 -16.10
C LEU A 12 0.38 -0.52 -15.68
N VAL A 13 0.20 0.81 -15.74
CA VAL A 13 1.21 1.78 -15.26
C VAL A 13 1.36 1.72 -13.74
N LEU A 14 0.29 1.54 -12.97
CA LEU A 14 0.35 1.32 -11.51
C LEU A 14 1.00 -0.03 -11.16
N LEU A 15 0.74 -1.09 -11.93
CA LEU A 15 1.38 -2.40 -11.77
C LEU A 15 2.85 -2.41 -12.23
N LEU A 16 3.21 -1.66 -13.29
CA LEU A 16 4.59 -1.51 -13.76
C LEU A 16 5.42 -0.59 -12.84
N LEU A 17 4.80 0.40 -12.19
CA LEU A 17 5.42 1.16 -11.09
C LEU A 17 5.66 0.30 -9.85
N ALA A 18 4.83 -0.72 -9.61
CA ALA A 18 5.04 -1.70 -8.54
C ALA A 18 6.03 -2.82 -8.92
N ALA A 19 6.17 -3.14 -10.21
CA ALA A 19 6.98 -4.24 -10.73
C ALA A 19 8.36 -3.84 -11.27
N SER A 20 8.69 -2.55 -11.34
CA SER A 20 10.08 -2.10 -11.56
C SER A 20 10.90 -2.47 -10.32
N ALA A 21 11.47 -3.69 -10.36
CA ALA A 21 12.45 -4.26 -9.43
C ALA A 21 12.86 -3.28 -8.33
N ALA A 22 12.08 -3.26 -7.24
CA ALA A 22 12.44 -2.52 -6.05
C ALA A 22 13.69 -3.22 -5.50
N ALA A 23 14.87 -2.78 -5.93
CA ALA A 23 16.10 -3.02 -5.19
C ALA A 23 15.76 -2.71 -3.73
N GLU A 24 15.98 -3.67 -2.85
CA GLU A 24 15.63 -3.50 -1.44
C GLU A 24 16.21 -2.17 -0.97
N PRO A 25 15.38 -1.28 -0.40
CA PRO A 25 15.82 0.06 -0.08
C PRO A 25 16.93 -0.05 0.97
N LEU A 26 18.04 0.62 0.72
CA LEU A 26 19.21 0.65 1.58
C LEU A 26 18.82 1.04 3.00
N ARG A 27 19.04 0.15 3.97
CA ARG A 27 18.66 0.35 5.36
C ARG A 27 19.73 1.17 6.05
N VAL A 28 19.46 2.45 6.21
CA VAL A 28 20.40 3.40 6.82
C VAL A 28 19.95 3.71 8.23
N VAL A 29 20.87 3.75 9.19
CA VAL A 29 20.59 4.29 10.52
C VAL A 29 21.45 5.51 10.80
N ILE A 30 20.86 6.49 11.45
CA ILE A 30 21.58 7.64 11.98
C ILE A 30 21.95 7.26 13.41
N GLY A 31 23.25 7.16 13.69
CA GLY A 31 23.78 7.00 15.04
C GLY A 31 23.70 8.31 15.82
N ASP A 32 24.69 8.64 16.64
CA ASP A 32 24.72 9.94 17.32
C ASP A 32 24.98 11.10 16.35
N LEU A 33 24.14 12.14 16.44
CA LEU A 33 24.38 13.48 15.94
C LEU A 33 24.83 14.36 17.11
N ALA A 34 26.13 14.43 17.31
CA ALA A 34 26.75 15.16 18.41
C ALA A 34 26.96 16.64 18.07
N GLY A 35 26.83 17.51 19.07
CA GLY A 35 27.25 18.91 18.94
C GLY A 35 26.43 19.91 19.76
N PRO A 36 26.91 21.15 19.86
CA PRO A 36 26.22 22.18 20.62
C PRO A 36 24.87 22.50 19.97
N LYS A 37 23.78 22.30 20.73
CA LYS A 37 22.39 22.57 20.33
C LYS A 37 21.80 21.61 19.29
N VAL A 38 22.45 20.47 19.02
CA VAL A 38 21.80 19.40 18.25
C VAL A 38 20.73 18.76 19.14
N GLY A 39 19.49 18.75 18.68
CA GLY A 39 18.36 18.19 19.40
C GLY A 39 17.49 17.29 18.54
N ARG A 40 16.41 16.77 19.11
CA ARG A 40 15.48 15.85 18.43
C ARG A 40 14.94 16.37 17.08
N ARG A 41 14.78 17.70 16.95
CA ARG A 41 14.31 18.33 15.69
C ARG A 41 15.32 18.18 14.56
N ASP A 42 16.60 18.18 14.87
CA ASP A 42 17.71 18.06 13.92
C ASP A 42 17.79 16.62 13.38
N TYR A 43 17.65 15.63 14.27
CA TYR A 43 17.49 14.23 13.88
C TYR A 43 16.32 14.04 12.91
N ILE A 44 15.14 14.58 13.22
CA ILE A 44 13.97 14.48 12.33
C ILE A 44 14.22 15.19 11.00
N GLY A 45 14.89 16.34 11.03
CA GLY A 45 15.28 17.10 9.84
C GLY A 45 16.17 16.28 8.91
N PHE A 46 17.21 15.65 9.46
CA PHE A 46 18.12 14.82 8.69
C PHE A 46 17.49 13.51 8.21
N GLN A 47 16.69 12.83 9.06
CA GLN A 47 15.91 11.65 8.67
C GLN A 47 15.01 11.94 7.47
N ARG A 48 14.34 13.10 7.47
CA ARG A 48 13.47 13.51 6.35
C ARG A 48 14.28 13.76 5.08
N ALA A 49 15.46 14.36 5.19
CA ALA A 49 16.33 14.59 4.05
C ALA A 49 16.86 13.28 3.44
N LEU A 50 17.31 12.34 4.28
CA LEU A 50 17.76 11.00 3.84
C LEU A 50 16.66 10.20 3.16
N LYS A 51 15.44 10.20 3.71
CA LYS A 51 14.27 9.57 3.06
C LYS A 51 13.93 10.18 1.70
N GLY A 52 14.41 11.40 1.41
CA GLY A 52 14.22 12.09 0.14
C GLY A 52 15.15 11.62 -0.98
N LEU A 53 16.22 10.86 -0.70
CA LEU A 53 17.19 10.41 -1.72
C LEU A 53 16.66 9.31 -2.65
N GLY A 54 15.51 8.70 -2.34
CA GLY A 54 15.01 7.54 -3.08
C GLY A 54 15.84 6.28 -2.80
N GLY A 55 15.21 5.11 -2.68
CA GLY A 55 15.93 3.86 -2.41
C GLY A 55 16.62 3.77 -1.03
N VAL A 56 16.35 4.70 -0.09
CA VAL A 56 16.88 4.68 1.27
C VAL A 56 15.74 4.49 2.29
N ARG A 57 15.87 3.48 3.14
CA ARG A 57 14.99 3.23 4.30
C ARG A 57 15.71 3.61 5.58
N VAL A 58 15.34 4.75 6.17
CA VAL A 58 15.93 5.17 7.45
C VAL A 58 15.31 4.39 8.62
N GLN A 59 16.14 3.61 9.31
CA GLN A 59 15.77 2.84 10.49
C GLN A 59 15.70 3.70 11.76
N SER A 60 15.15 3.11 12.84
CA SER A 60 14.99 3.81 14.12
C SER A 60 16.33 3.98 14.83
N THR A 61 16.77 5.23 14.98
CA THR A 61 17.93 5.61 15.82
C THR A 61 17.78 5.08 17.25
N SER A 62 16.59 5.11 17.85
CA SER A 62 16.39 4.61 19.21
C SER A 62 16.55 3.09 19.30
N GLY A 63 16.19 2.36 18.25
CA GLY A 63 16.40 0.92 18.15
C GLY A 63 17.89 0.58 18.08
N PHE A 64 18.62 1.32 17.24
CA PHE A 64 20.08 1.22 17.15
C PHE A 64 20.78 1.55 18.45
N THR A 65 20.48 2.70 19.08
CA THR A 65 21.03 3.06 20.39
C THR A 65 20.73 2.00 21.46
N LYS A 66 19.51 1.45 21.47
CA LYS A 66 19.13 0.40 22.43
C LYS A 66 19.94 -0.88 22.20
N GLN A 67 20.11 -1.30 20.95
CA GLN A 67 20.87 -2.50 20.61
C GLN A 67 22.36 -2.33 20.86
N ALA A 68 22.94 -1.19 20.45
CA ALA A 68 24.32 -0.84 20.72
C ALA A 68 24.59 -0.88 22.23
N LYS A 69 23.72 -0.26 23.04
CA LYS A 69 23.82 -0.34 24.51
C LYS A 69 23.67 -1.75 25.06
N ALA A 70 22.74 -2.55 24.52
CA ALA A 70 22.57 -3.95 24.94
C ALA A 70 23.83 -4.79 24.66
N MET A 71 24.52 -4.49 23.56
CA MET A 71 25.76 -5.14 23.15
C MET A 71 27.02 -4.47 23.72
N ARG A 72 26.85 -3.44 24.57
CA ARG A 72 27.95 -2.65 25.17
C ARG A 72 28.86 -1.98 24.12
N VAL A 73 28.30 -1.68 22.95
CA VAL A 73 28.97 -0.95 21.87
C VAL A 73 28.66 0.53 22.04
N ASP A 74 29.68 1.38 21.90
CA ASP A 74 29.50 2.84 21.92
C ASP A 74 28.56 3.23 20.76
N ASP A 75 27.45 3.90 21.09
CA ASP A 75 26.47 4.40 20.13
C ASP A 75 26.88 5.72 19.47
N ARG A 76 28.11 6.17 19.75
CA ARG A 76 28.83 7.24 19.05
C ARG A 76 29.73 6.67 17.96
N VAL A 77 30.67 7.49 17.46
CA VAL A 77 31.67 7.10 16.49
C VAL A 77 32.39 5.82 17.00
N PRO A 78 32.21 4.67 16.33
CA PRO A 78 32.65 3.39 16.85
C PRO A 78 34.17 3.30 16.80
N GLN A 79 34.77 2.90 17.91
CA GLN A 79 36.21 2.59 17.99
C GLN A 79 36.51 1.15 17.56
N ASP A 80 35.49 0.28 17.61
CA ASP A 80 35.58 -1.12 17.22
C ASP A 80 34.63 -1.41 16.03
N PRO A 81 35.18 -1.55 14.81
CA PRO A 81 34.43 -1.92 13.62
C PRO A 81 33.68 -3.26 13.77
N ALA A 82 34.27 -4.25 14.45
CA ALA A 82 33.65 -5.57 14.57
C ALA A 82 32.38 -5.48 15.42
N ALA A 83 32.45 -4.77 16.54
CA ALA A 83 31.30 -4.53 17.40
C ALA A 83 30.17 -3.76 16.68
N LEU A 84 30.51 -2.78 15.83
CA LEU A 84 29.54 -2.09 14.99
C LEU A 84 28.86 -3.04 13.99
N ALA A 85 29.64 -3.90 13.33
CA ALA A 85 29.13 -4.87 12.37
C ALA A 85 28.15 -5.84 13.02
N GLU A 86 28.43 -6.28 14.26
CA GLU A 86 27.52 -7.16 15.01
C GLU A 86 26.19 -6.48 15.33
N VAL A 87 26.20 -5.21 15.79
CA VAL A 87 24.97 -4.44 16.03
C VAL A 87 24.17 -4.27 14.73
N CYS A 88 24.85 -3.99 13.63
CA CYS A 88 24.22 -3.82 12.33
C CYS A 88 23.66 -5.12 11.78
N ALA A 89 24.34 -6.25 11.98
CA ALA A 89 23.85 -7.57 11.60
C ALA A 89 22.56 -7.93 12.34
N VAL A 90 22.46 -7.64 13.64
CA VAL A 90 21.24 -7.90 14.43
C VAL A 90 20.06 -7.03 13.98
N LEU A 91 20.31 -5.78 13.61
CA LEU A 91 19.26 -4.84 13.18
C LEU A 91 19.02 -4.84 11.67
N GLU A 92 19.78 -5.66 10.95
CA GLU A 92 19.84 -5.69 9.50
C GLU A 92 20.00 -4.27 8.92
N VAL A 93 21.02 -3.55 9.40
CA VAL A 93 21.37 -2.21 8.93
C VAL A 93 22.51 -2.34 7.92
N ASP A 94 22.33 -1.70 6.76
CA ASP A 94 23.31 -1.75 5.67
C ASP A 94 24.36 -0.62 5.82
N VAL A 95 23.96 0.53 6.36
CA VAL A 95 24.85 1.70 6.53
C VAL A 95 24.55 2.46 7.83
N VAL A 96 25.60 2.87 8.53
CA VAL A 96 25.51 3.73 9.72
C VAL A 96 26.12 5.09 9.42
N VAL A 97 25.40 6.16 9.77
CA VAL A 97 25.86 7.54 9.61
C VAL A 97 25.93 8.22 10.97
N PHE A 98 27.12 8.67 11.35
CA PHE A 98 27.35 9.52 12.53
C PHE A 98 27.57 10.95 12.09
N GLY A 99 27.11 11.92 12.89
CA GLY A 99 27.29 13.34 12.59
C GLY A 99 27.86 14.09 13.77
N THR A 100 28.81 14.99 13.52
CA THR A 100 29.35 15.88 14.56
C THR A 100 29.38 17.32 14.08
N LEU A 101 28.74 18.22 14.84
CA LEU A 101 28.77 19.67 14.58
C LEU A 101 29.96 20.31 15.29
N LEU A 102 30.98 20.69 14.52
CA LEU A 102 32.24 21.25 14.99
C LEU A 102 32.39 22.71 14.62
N ARG A 103 33.33 23.41 15.29
CA ARG A 103 33.84 24.69 14.76
C ARG A 103 34.86 24.37 13.65
N PRO A 104 34.82 25.08 12.51
CA PRO A 104 35.81 24.87 11.47
C PRO A 104 37.20 25.19 12.01
N SER A 105 38.18 24.35 11.69
CA SER A 105 39.59 24.63 12.02
C SER A 105 40.11 25.77 11.14
N PRO A 106 41.09 26.56 11.60
CA PRO A 106 41.72 27.60 10.78
C PRO A 106 42.18 27.03 9.42
N GLY A 107 41.74 27.65 8.33
CA GLY A 107 42.07 27.24 6.96
C GLY A 107 41.13 26.23 6.31
N GLN A 108 40.23 25.58 7.07
CA GLN A 108 39.22 24.67 6.47
C GLN A 108 38.08 25.43 5.78
N TRP A 109 37.72 26.60 6.32
CA TRP A 109 36.73 27.50 5.75
C TRP A 109 37.24 28.93 5.99
N PRO A 110 38.00 29.51 5.03
CA PRO A 110 38.72 30.77 5.23
C PRO A 110 37.83 31.95 5.60
N ASP A 111 36.59 31.96 5.09
CA ASP A 111 35.62 33.04 5.30
C ASP A 111 34.60 32.74 6.42
N ALA A 112 34.84 31.71 7.24
CA ALA A 112 33.94 31.33 8.32
C ALA A 112 33.85 32.43 9.39
N GLY A 113 32.63 32.91 9.63
CA GLY A 113 32.30 33.78 10.74
C GLY A 113 32.34 33.05 12.10
N PRO A 114 32.33 33.78 13.22
CA PRO A 114 32.46 33.20 14.58
C PRO A 114 31.32 32.23 14.96
N ASN A 115 30.17 32.38 14.29
CA ASN A 115 28.99 31.54 14.51
C ASN A 115 28.87 30.40 13.50
N ASP A 116 29.74 30.33 12.50
CA ASP A 116 29.70 29.28 11.49
C ASP A 116 30.19 27.97 12.08
N ARG A 117 29.61 26.88 11.58
CA ARG A 117 29.89 25.52 12.04
C ARG A 117 30.10 24.62 10.84
N MET A 118 30.79 23.52 11.07
CA MET A 118 31.00 22.47 10.09
C MET A 118 30.31 21.21 10.60
N LEU A 119 29.43 20.63 9.80
CA LEU A 119 28.83 19.34 10.10
C LEU A 119 29.63 18.25 9.40
N VAL A 120 30.22 17.35 10.18
CA VAL A 120 31.05 16.25 9.68
C VAL A 120 30.24 14.96 9.82
N PHE A 121 29.99 14.30 8.70
CA PHE A 121 29.35 12.99 8.65
C PHE A 121 30.38 11.91 8.41
N SER A 122 30.42 10.91 9.27
CA SER A 122 31.24 9.71 9.12
C SER A 122 30.33 8.55 8.73
N VAL A 123 30.62 7.90 7.60
CA VAL A 123 29.80 6.83 7.04
C VAL A 123 30.51 5.49 7.22
N TYR A 124 29.79 4.49 7.72
CA TYR A 124 30.28 3.14 7.96
C TYR A 124 29.39 2.12 7.25
N ALA A 125 29.99 1.09 6.66
CA ALA A 125 29.25 -0.06 6.17
C ALA A 125 28.81 -0.96 7.32
N GLY A 126 27.55 -1.37 7.32
CA GLY A 126 26.97 -2.18 8.40
C GLY A 126 27.37 -3.65 8.36
N ASN A 127 27.76 -4.17 7.19
CA ASN A 127 28.14 -5.58 7.03
C ASN A 127 29.48 -5.94 7.70
N ASP A 128 30.45 -5.03 7.68
CA ASP A 128 31.82 -5.25 8.18
C ASP A 128 32.30 -4.15 9.14
N GLY A 129 31.45 -3.16 9.41
CA GLY A 129 31.77 -2.02 10.28
C GLY A 129 32.83 -1.08 9.70
N ARG A 130 33.19 -1.24 8.43
CA ARG A 130 34.27 -0.50 7.78
C ARG A 130 33.91 0.97 7.64
N TYR A 131 34.83 1.83 8.05
CA TYR A 131 34.78 3.25 7.74
C TYR A 131 34.92 3.48 6.24
N ILE A 132 33.97 4.20 5.64
CA ILE A 132 33.96 4.51 4.20
C ILE A 132 34.73 5.79 3.94
N ASP A 133 34.18 6.91 4.39
CA ASP A 133 34.75 8.24 4.23
C ASP A 133 33.97 9.22 5.13
N GLU A 134 34.42 10.47 5.18
CA GLU A 134 33.70 11.58 5.77
C GLU A 134 33.24 12.62 4.75
N ARG A 135 32.13 13.28 5.07
CA ARG A 135 31.62 14.43 4.32
C ARG A 135 31.44 15.61 5.25
N ARG A 136 31.94 16.75 4.79
CA ARG A 136 31.89 18.01 5.53
C ARG A 136 30.91 18.94 4.84
N VAL A 137 29.98 19.50 5.62
CA VAL A 137 28.93 20.39 5.13
C VAL A 137 28.98 21.68 5.93
N GLU A 138 29.08 22.79 5.22
CA GLU A 138 29.08 24.11 5.81
C GLU A 138 27.70 24.43 6.42
N VAL A 139 27.72 24.95 7.65
CA VAL A 139 26.50 25.37 8.37
C VAL A 139 26.61 26.86 8.70
N PRO A 140 26.17 27.73 7.77
CA PRO A 140 26.21 29.17 7.98
C PRO A 140 25.41 29.57 9.22
N ARG A 141 26.01 30.43 10.05
CA ARG A 141 25.48 30.92 11.33
C ARG A 141 25.17 29.80 12.34
N GLY A 142 25.64 28.58 12.10
CA GLY A 142 25.39 27.42 12.95
C GLY A 142 23.92 26.99 13.01
N LYS A 143 23.12 27.37 12.01
CA LYS A 143 21.69 27.03 11.94
C LYS A 143 21.45 25.82 11.02
N LEU A 144 20.96 24.74 11.61
CA LEU A 144 20.60 23.51 10.91
C LEU A 144 19.22 23.65 10.24
N THR A 145 19.20 24.24 9.06
CA THR A 145 17.96 24.44 8.27
C THR A 145 17.63 23.22 7.42
N SER A 146 16.41 23.17 6.86
CA SER A 146 16.03 22.12 5.91
C SER A 146 16.90 22.08 4.65
N GLY A 147 17.47 23.23 4.24
CA GLY A 147 18.44 23.30 3.14
C GLY A 147 19.73 22.56 3.50
N VAL A 148 20.31 22.89 4.66
CA VAL A 148 21.53 22.21 5.18
C VAL A 148 21.34 20.71 5.28
N TRP A 149 20.18 20.23 5.74
CA TRP A 149 19.91 18.79 5.79
C TRP A 149 19.81 18.12 4.43
N ARG A 150 19.21 18.80 3.45
CA ARG A 150 19.13 18.31 2.07
C ARG A 150 20.53 18.23 1.46
N ASP A 151 21.31 19.31 1.60
CA ASP A 151 22.68 19.38 1.10
C ASP A 151 23.55 18.29 1.76
N SER A 152 23.32 18.04 3.05
CA SER A 152 23.97 16.96 3.80
C SER A 152 23.63 15.58 3.26
N ALA A 153 22.35 15.30 2.99
CA ALA A 153 21.91 14.03 2.43
C ALA A 153 22.53 13.79 1.04
N VAL A 154 22.52 14.80 0.18
CA VAL A 154 23.15 14.75 -1.16
C VAL A 154 24.66 14.52 -1.05
N ALA A 155 25.33 15.17 -0.08
CA ALA A 155 26.77 15.02 0.10
C ALA A 155 27.19 13.58 0.48
N ILE A 156 26.37 12.88 1.27
CA ILE A 156 26.67 11.51 1.71
C ILE A 156 26.14 10.42 0.77
N GLU A 157 25.22 10.74 -0.15
CA GLU A 157 24.61 9.78 -1.09
C GLU A 157 25.65 8.89 -1.83
N PRO A 158 26.77 9.42 -2.36
CA PRO A 158 27.79 8.57 -2.99
C PRO A 158 28.41 7.56 -2.03
N LEU A 159 28.56 7.92 -0.76
CA LEU A 159 29.15 7.06 0.28
C LEU A 159 28.18 5.94 0.68
N LEU A 160 26.88 6.21 0.67
CA LEU A 160 25.85 5.20 0.91
C LEU A 160 25.93 4.07 -0.14
N SER A 161 26.14 4.44 -1.40
CA SER A 161 26.32 3.47 -2.50
C SER A 161 27.64 2.71 -2.41
N GLU A 162 28.70 3.36 -1.93
CA GLU A 162 30.01 2.75 -1.76
C GLU A 162 30.06 1.76 -0.59
N ALA A 163 29.28 2.00 0.46
CA ALA A 163 29.16 1.11 1.61
C ALA A 163 28.66 -0.30 1.23
N MET A 164 27.92 -0.42 0.12
CA MET A 164 27.42 -1.68 -0.41
C MET A 164 28.45 -2.48 -1.22
N ARG A 165 29.62 -1.89 -1.52
CA ARG A 165 30.66 -2.60 -2.28
C ARG A 165 31.42 -3.54 -1.35
N PRO A 166 31.74 -4.77 -1.82
CA PRO A 166 32.57 -5.69 -1.04
C PRO A 166 33.93 -5.04 -0.73
N PRO A 167 34.53 -5.36 0.43
CA PRO A 167 35.81 -4.80 0.80
C PRO A 167 36.88 -5.14 -0.24
N PRO A 168 37.84 -4.25 -0.50
CA PRO A 168 38.97 -4.58 -1.36
C PRO A 168 39.74 -5.76 -0.75
N PRO A 169 40.27 -6.68 -1.57
CA PRO A 169 41.04 -7.81 -1.08
C PRO A 169 42.23 -7.33 -0.22
N PRO A 170 42.55 -8.04 0.88
CA PRO A 170 43.63 -7.63 1.77
C PRO A 170 44.95 -7.50 0.99
N PRO A 171 45.77 -6.48 1.29
CA PRO A 171 47.11 -6.39 0.74
C PRO A 171 47.92 -7.64 1.16
N PRO A 172 48.88 -8.09 0.33
CA PRO A 172 49.72 -9.23 0.68
C PRO A 172 50.40 -8.99 2.04
N PRO A 173 50.51 -10.05 2.88
CA PRO A 173 50.99 -9.91 4.26
C PRO A 173 52.39 -9.30 4.27
N MET A 174 52.51 -8.13 4.91
CA MET A 174 53.79 -7.59 5.33
C MET A 174 54.04 -8.05 6.76
N ASP A 175 55.17 -8.75 6.98
CA ASP A 175 55.63 -9.20 8.29
C ASP A 175 55.89 -8.00 9.21
N PHE A 176 55.03 -7.80 10.20
CA PHE A 176 55.29 -6.88 11.31
C PHE A 176 55.32 -7.65 12.62
N ALA A 177 56.38 -7.42 13.40
CA ALA A 177 56.61 -8.05 14.70
C ALA A 177 55.58 -7.57 15.75
N PRO A 178 55.14 -8.44 16.68
CA PRO A 178 54.06 -8.14 17.60
C PRO A 178 54.48 -7.20 18.74
N ILE A 179 53.59 -6.27 19.10
CA ILE A 179 53.68 -5.41 20.29
C ILE A 179 52.70 -5.96 21.35
N PRO A 180 53.07 -6.05 22.65
CA PRO A 180 52.21 -6.62 23.68
C PRO A 180 51.16 -5.62 24.19
N VAL A 181 49.94 -6.11 24.47
CA VAL A 181 48.82 -5.33 25.02
C VAL A 181 48.37 -5.97 26.35
N ASP A 182 48.23 -5.14 27.39
CA ASP A 182 47.78 -5.51 28.74
C ASP A 182 46.24 -5.38 28.88
N PRO A 183 45.56 -6.20 29.72
CA PRO A 183 44.09 -6.22 29.81
C PRO A 183 43.52 -5.31 30.92
N GLU A 184 42.40 -4.64 30.63
CA GLU A 184 41.62 -3.84 31.59
C GLU A 184 40.46 -4.61 32.26
N PRO A 185 39.99 -4.18 33.46
CA PRO A 185 39.09 -4.96 34.31
C PRO A 185 37.59 -4.72 34.05
N VAL A 186 36.81 -5.80 34.24
CA VAL A 186 35.36 -5.87 34.05
C VAL A 186 34.61 -5.42 35.31
N VAL A 187 33.58 -4.56 35.15
CA VAL A 187 32.65 -4.18 36.22
C VAL A 187 31.23 -4.63 35.84
N ASP A 188 30.56 -5.29 36.78
CA ASP A 188 29.24 -5.90 36.64
C ASP A 188 28.13 -5.01 37.22
N TYR A 189 27.04 -4.82 36.48
CA TYR A 189 25.87 -4.06 36.89
C TYR A 189 24.59 -4.81 36.48
N THR A 190 23.96 -5.47 37.43
CA THR A 190 22.61 -6.03 37.28
C THR A 190 21.58 -4.98 37.73
N ARG A 191 20.60 -4.65 36.88
CA ARG A 191 19.41 -3.88 37.30
C ARG A 191 18.15 -4.29 36.53
N GLU A 192 17.06 -4.34 37.28
CA GLU A 192 15.73 -4.88 36.98
C GLU A 192 15.08 -4.35 35.70
N THR A 193 14.48 -5.29 34.95
CA THR A 193 13.71 -5.10 33.71
C THR A 193 12.26 -4.76 34.05
N VAL A 194 11.76 -3.64 33.53
CA VAL A 194 10.31 -3.35 33.46
C VAL A 194 9.81 -3.83 32.10
N GLU A 195 8.85 -4.76 32.09
CA GLU A 195 8.25 -5.31 30.86
C GLU A 195 7.46 -4.23 30.09
N PRO A 196 7.75 -4.00 28.80
CA PRO A 196 6.92 -3.16 27.94
C PRO A 196 5.68 -3.92 27.47
N GLU A 197 4.53 -3.24 27.48
CA GLU A 197 3.26 -3.74 26.97
C GLU A 197 3.40 -4.31 25.55
N THR A 198 2.98 -5.56 25.36
CA THR A 198 2.97 -6.27 24.08
C THR A 198 2.10 -5.52 23.06
N PRO A 199 2.61 -5.23 21.85
CA PRO A 199 1.81 -4.71 20.76
C PRO A 199 0.64 -5.66 20.47
N ARG A 200 -0.59 -5.13 20.37
CA ARG A 200 -1.77 -5.89 19.94
C ARG A 200 -1.48 -6.61 18.62
N GLY A 201 -1.93 -7.85 18.49
CA GLY A 201 -1.66 -8.72 17.35
C GLY A 201 -2.08 -8.13 15.98
N PRO A 202 -1.52 -8.65 14.88
CA PRO A 202 -1.71 -8.13 13.52
C PRO A 202 -3.17 -8.20 13.05
N PHE A 203 -3.93 -9.21 13.50
CA PHE A 203 -5.31 -9.44 13.12
C PHE A 203 -6.28 -9.00 14.23
N PRO A 204 -7.19 -8.06 13.95
CA PRO A 204 -8.27 -7.76 14.89
C PRO A 204 -9.32 -8.86 14.88
N PHE A 205 -10.06 -8.97 15.97
CA PHE A 205 -11.21 -9.85 16.02
C PHE A 205 -12.28 -9.39 15.01
N VAL A 206 -12.50 -8.08 14.91
CA VAL A 206 -13.49 -7.49 13.99
C VAL A 206 -12.95 -6.22 13.33
N ARG A 207 -13.20 -6.05 12.02
CA ARG A 207 -13.07 -4.79 11.27
C ARG A 207 -14.46 -4.41 10.75
N LEU A 208 -14.97 -3.24 11.13
CA LEU A 208 -16.20 -2.67 10.59
C LEU A 208 -15.88 -1.37 9.90
N HIS A 209 -16.31 -1.21 8.66
CA HIS A 209 -16.17 0.02 7.90
C HIS A 209 -17.52 0.40 7.29
N GLY A 210 -17.86 1.67 7.35
CA GLY A 210 -19.02 2.24 6.68
C GLY A 210 -18.66 3.58 6.04
N GLY A 211 -19.30 3.93 4.93
CA GLY A 211 -19.07 5.23 4.33
C GLY A 211 -19.72 5.42 2.98
N LEU A 212 -19.12 6.33 2.22
CA LEU A 212 -19.59 6.75 0.90
C LEU A 212 -18.99 5.87 -0.18
N ALA A 213 -19.84 5.42 -1.09
CA ALA A 213 -19.45 4.82 -2.36
C ALA A 213 -19.88 5.75 -3.48
N LEU A 214 -19.03 5.93 -4.49
CA LEU A 214 -19.35 6.61 -5.72
C LEU A 214 -19.20 5.61 -6.84
N LEU A 215 -20.26 5.35 -7.60
CA LEU A 215 -20.28 4.29 -8.61
C LEU A 215 -20.55 4.89 -9.99
N SER A 216 -19.82 4.44 -11.00
CA SER A 216 -20.17 4.63 -12.41
C SER A 216 -20.29 3.26 -13.06
N ARG A 217 -21.22 3.13 -14.02
CA ARG A 217 -21.50 1.91 -14.74
C ARG A 217 -21.50 2.17 -16.25
N THR A 218 -20.94 1.24 -17.00
CA THR A 218 -21.08 1.16 -18.46
C THR A 218 -21.57 -0.23 -18.83
N PHE A 219 -22.69 -0.32 -19.52
CA PHE A 219 -23.29 -1.56 -19.98
C PHE A 219 -23.56 -1.48 -21.47
N ASP A 220 -22.97 -2.41 -22.22
CA ASP A 220 -23.11 -2.52 -23.67
C ASP A 220 -23.61 -3.91 -24.02
N LEU A 221 -24.80 -3.99 -24.60
CA LEU A 221 -25.41 -5.20 -25.13
C LEU A 221 -25.37 -5.14 -26.66
N THR A 222 -24.78 -6.15 -27.28
CA THR A 222 -24.90 -6.37 -28.72
C THR A 222 -26.10 -7.26 -28.98
N ALA A 223 -27.06 -6.74 -29.75
CA ALA A 223 -28.24 -7.51 -30.16
C ALA A 223 -27.97 -8.30 -31.45
N ARG A 224 -28.63 -9.46 -31.58
CA ARG A 224 -28.65 -10.19 -32.83
C ARG A 224 -29.53 -9.46 -33.86
N LYS A 225 -29.14 -9.54 -35.14
CA LYS A 225 -29.88 -8.93 -36.26
C LYS A 225 -31.31 -9.44 -36.42
N ASP A 226 -31.60 -10.64 -35.93
CA ASP A 226 -32.94 -11.23 -35.96
C ASP A 226 -33.75 -10.95 -34.67
N SER A 227 -33.28 -10.05 -33.80
CA SER A 227 -34.03 -9.65 -32.61
C SER A 227 -35.20 -8.73 -33.01
N PRO A 228 -36.45 -9.09 -32.65
CA PRO A 228 -37.63 -8.30 -33.03
C PRO A 228 -37.79 -7.01 -32.22
N LEU A 229 -37.08 -6.87 -31.09
CA LEU A 229 -37.31 -5.80 -30.11
C LEU A 229 -36.08 -4.94 -29.80
N PHE A 230 -34.88 -5.34 -30.23
CA PHE A 230 -33.70 -4.49 -30.09
C PHE A 230 -33.48 -3.71 -31.38
N SER A 231 -33.10 -2.44 -31.25
CA SER A 231 -32.63 -1.63 -32.37
C SER A 231 -31.32 -2.22 -32.93
N ASP A 232 -31.06 -1.95 -34.22
CA ASP A 232 -29.80 -2.31 -34.87
C ASP A 232 -28.63 -1.67 -34.09
N GLY A 233 -27.91 -2.49 -33.32
CA GLY A 233 -26.81 -2.06 -32.44
C GLY A 233 -26.94 -2.48 -30.97
N GLY A 234 -28.16 -2.82 -30.52
CA GLY A 234 -28.43 -3.27 -29.15
C GLY A 234 -28.63 -2.14 -28.13
N ILE A 235 -28.28 -2.37 -26.86
CA ILE A 235 -28.48 -1.41 -25.76
C ILE A 235 -27.13 -0.88 -25.31
N GLN A 236 -27.02 0.44 -25.17
CA GLN A 236 -25.89 1.09 -24.52
C GLN A 236 -26.41 1.91 -23.35
N TYR A 237 -25.82 1.71 -22.19
CA TYR A 237 -26.14 2.42 -20.95
C TYR A 237 -24.85 2.88 -20.30
N GLU A 238 -24.74 4.19 -20.08
CA GLU A 238 -23.63 4.79 -19.35
C GLU A 238 -24.20 5.65 -18.23
N SER A 239 -23.74 5.40 -17.00
CA SER A 239 -24.11 6.21 -15.85
C SER A 239 -22.97 7.16 -15.48
N SER A 240 -23.34 8.38 -15.12
CA SER A 240 -22.44 9.27 -14.38
C SER A 240 -22.08 8.67 -13.02
N ILE A 241 -21.10 9.28 -12.36
CA ILE A 241 -20.69 8.91 -11.01
C ILE A 241 -21.83 9.26 -10.04
N VAL A 242 -22.31 8.28 -9.31
CA VAL A 242 -23.49 8.39 -8.47
C VAL A 242 -23.22 7.96 -7.02
N PRO A 243 -23.75 8.69 -6.03
CA PRO A 243 -23.47 8.44 -4.63
C PRO A 243 -24.29 7.26 -4.09
N GLY A 244 -23.66 6.52 -3.20
CA GLY A 244 -24.24 5.40 -2.48
C GLY A 244 -23.57 5.21 -1.12
N ILE A 245 -24.00 4.16 -0.45
CA ILE A 245 -23.47 3.73 0.84
C ILE A 245 -22.77 2.39 0.69
N ALA A 246 -21.67 2.22 1.39
CA ALA A 246 -20.97 0.95 1.51
C ALA A 246 -20.74 0.59 2.97
N LEU A 247 -20.91 -0.70 3.27
CA LEU A 247 -20.67 -1.32 4.56
C LEU A 247 -19.80 -2.57 4.33
N ASP A 248 -18.62 -2.62 4.94
CA ASP A 248 -17.75 -3.79 4.96
C ASP A 248 -17.56 -4.25 6.41
N ALA A 249 -17.77 -5.53 6.66
CA ALA A 249 -17.51 -6.19 7.92
C ALA A 249 -16.56 -7.37 7.69
N GLU A 250 -15.50 -7.48 8.47
CA GLU A 250 -14.61 -8.64 8.47
C GLU A 250 -14.42 -9.13 9.91
N VAL A 251 -14.51 -10.43 10.12
CA VAL A 251 -14.38 -11.07 11.43
C VAL A 251 -13.29 -12.13 11.35
N TYR A 252 -12.28 -12.03 12.19
CA TYR A 252 -11.20 -13.02 12.31
C TYR A 252 -11.30 -13.68 13.68
N PRO A 253 -12.08 -14.78 13.81
CA PRO A 253 -12.39 -15.37 15.12
C PRO A 253 -11.15 -15.82 15.91
N PHE A 254 -10.02 -16.00 15.24
CA PHE A 254 -8.77 -16.48 15.80
C PHE A 254 -7.66 -15.41 15.82
N GLY A 255 -7.96 -14.15 15.48
CA GLY A 255 -6.95 -13.11 15.24
C GLY A 255 -6.19 -12.61 16.47
N GLY A 256 -6.80 -12.65 17.66
CA GLY A 256 -6.24 -12.10 18.90
C GLY A 256 -5.34 -13.06 19.67
N ASP A 257 -5.86 -14.23 20.05
CA ASP A 257 -5.26 -15.08 21.09
C ASP A 257 -4.73 -16.43 20.58
N SER A 258 -4.79 -16.69 19.26
CA SER A 258 -4.34 -17.97 18.71
C SER A 258 -2.96 -17.86 18.06
N GLU A 259 -2.07 -18.78 18.43
CA GLU A 259 -0.85 -19.05 17.67
C GLU A 259 -1.16 -20.02 16.51
N GLY A 260 -0.49 -19.82 15.37
CA GLY A 260 -0.55 -20.72 14.22
C GLY A 260 -1.35 -20.21 13.02
N PHE A 261 -1.57 -21.10 12.04
CA PHE A 261 -2.14 -20.73 10.74
C PHE A 261 -3.58 -20.23 10.83
N ALA A 262 -4.37 -20.73 11.79
CA ALA A 262 -5.79 -20.43 11.89
C ALA A 262 -6.09 -18.94 12.15
N ARG A 263 -5.14 -18.18 12.70
CA ARG A 263 -5.27 -16.73 12.97
C ARG A 263 -5.66 -15.91 11.73
N GLY A 264 -5.25 -16.38 10.56
CA GLY A 264 -5.51 -15.72 9.28
C GLY A 264 -6.92 -15.95 8.74
N LEU A 265 -7.65 -16.93 9.27
CA LEU A 265 -8.99 -17.27 8.80
C LEU A 265 -10.00 -16.23 9.27
N GLY A 266 -10.78 -15.71 8.32
CA GLY A 266 -11.80 -14.72 8.56
C GLY A 266 -13.01 -14.87 7.65
N LEU A 267 -14.08 -14.17 8.05
CA LEU A 267 -15.32 -14.06 7.30
C LEU A 267 -15.54 -12.59 6.96
N GLY A 268 -15.77 -12.29 5.69
CA GLY A 268 -16.10 -10.96 5.21
C GLY A 268 -17.53 -10.88 4.71
N LEU A 269 -18.21 -9.77 5.02
CA LEU A 269 -19.49 -9.37 4.46
C LEU A 269 -19.33 -7.96 3.90
N ARG A 270 -19.84 -7.74 2.69
CA ARG A 270 -19.93 -6.43 2.05
C ARG A 270 -21.36 -6.19 1.60
N PHE A 271 -21.84 -4.99 1.86
CA PHE A 271 -23.11 -4.48 1.35
C PHE A 271 -22.89 -3.09 0.76
N GLU A 272 -23.31 -2.89 -0.47
CA GLU A 272 -23.29 -1.62 -1.17
C GLU A 272 -24.67 -1.34 -1.77
N LYS A 273 -25.16 -0.10 -1.61
CA LYS A 273 -26.42 0.35 -2.19
C LYS A 273 -26.21 1.74 -2.79
N VAL A 274 -26.57 1.87 -4.07
CA VAL A 274 -26.53 3.14 -4.78
C VAL A 274 -27.94 3.51 -5.20
N PHE A 275 -28.29 4.78 -5.00
CA PHE A 275 -29.60 5.32 -5.30
C PHE A 275 -29.49 6.18 -6.55
N LEU A 276 -30.27 5.84 -7.58
CA LEU A 276 -30.16 6.39 -8.91
C LEU A 276 -31.55 6.80 -9.42
N SER A 277 -31.58 7.85 -10.21
CA SER A 277 -32.72 8.15 -11.10
C SER A 277 -32.16 8.21 -12.51
N THR A 278 -32.72 7.42 -13.42
CA THR A 278 -32.32 7.40 -14.83
C THR A 278 -33.36 8.15 -15.64
N GLU A 279 -32.96 9.12 -16.44
CA GLU A 279 -33.86 9.71 -17.44
C GLU A 279 -33.83 8.83 -18.70
N ALA A 280 -35.00 8.36 -19.14
CA ALA A 280 -35.18 7.58 -20.35
C ALA A 280 -36.13 8.32 -21.28
N SER A 281 -35.77 8.45 -22.56
CA SER A 281 -36.72 8.90 -23.57
C SER A 281 -37.56 7.70 -23.98
N VAL A 282 -38.83 7.72 -23.60
CA VAL A 282 -39.81 6.69 -23.96
C VAL A 282 -40.68 7.25 -25.08
N THR A 283 -40.68 6.59 -26.24
CA THR A 283 -41.63 6.94 -27.30
C THR A 283 -43.03 6.50 -26.89
N GLY A 284 -43.93 7.47 -26.71
CA GLY A 284 -45.32 7.20 -26.37
C GLY A 284 -46.09 6.53 -27.52
N PRO A 285 -47.33 6.08 -27.27
CA PRO A 285 -48.18 5.45 -28.28
C PRO A 285 -48.42 6.34 -29.52
N ASP A 286 -48.36 7.66 -29.32
CA ASP A 286 -48.58 8.68 -30.35
C ASP A 286 -47.31 9.02 -31.16
N GLY A 287 -46.19 8.34 -30.88
CA GLY A 287 -44.90 8.54 -31.56
C GLY A 287 -44.07 9.73 -31.05
N GLU A 288 -44.57 10.49 -30.08
CA GLU A 288 -43.81 11.55 -29.42
C GLU A 288 -42.84 10.98 -28.39
N ALA A 289 -41.61 11.50 -28.39
CA ALA A 289 -40.58 11.14 -27.42
C ALA A 289 -40.84 11.87 -26.09
N GLU A 290 -41.29 11.16 -25.07
CA GLU A 290 -41.48 11.69 -23.72
C GLU A 290 -40.25 11.33 -22.87
N VAL A 291 -39.58 12.32 -22.28
CA VAL A 291 -38.49 12.05 -21.32
C VAL A 291 -39.14 11.72 -19.97
N LYS A 292 -39.00 10.47 -19.54
CA LYS A 292 -39.46 9.98 -18.23
C LYS A 292 -38.28 9.74 -17.31
N THR A 293 -38.41 10.18 -16.06
CA THR A 293 -37.48 9.80 -15.01
C THR A 293 -37.91 8.46 -14.41
N LEU A 294 -37.06 7.45 -14.55
CA LEU A 294 -37.27 6.10 -14.05
C LEU A 294 -36.44 5.87 -12.78
N SER A 295 -37.04 5.25 -11.78
CA SER A 295 -36.33 4.87 -10.56
C SER A 295 -35.32 3.78 -10.88
N THR A 296 -34.07 3.97 -10.46
CA THR A 296 -33.00 3.01 -10.70
C THR A 296 -32.35 2.62 -9.38
N SER A 297 -32.09 1.33 -9.21
CA SER A 297 -31.53 0.82 -7.97
C SER A 297 -30.37 -0.12 -8.26
N HIS A 298 -29.24 0.11 -7.59
CA HIS A 298 -28.12 -0.82 -7.57
C HIS A 298 -27.98 -1.37 -6.16
N SER A 299 -27.81 -2.67 -5.99
CA SER A 299 -27.38 -3.30 -4.74
C SER A 299 -26.35 -4.39 -4.98
N HIS A 300 -25.33 -4.44 -4.13
CA HIS A 300 -24.31 -5.46 -4.16
C HIS A 300 -24.10 -6.03 -2.75
N LEU A 301 -24.33 -7.34 -2.61
CA LEU A 301 -24.04 -8.11 -1.40
C LEU A 301 -22.92 -9.11 -1.72
N LEU A 302 -21.94 -9.26 -0.84
CA LEU A 302 -20.85 -10.23 -1.00
C LEU A 302 -20.48 -10.83 0.35
N ALA A 303 -20.55 -12.15 0.45
CA ALA A 303 -20.03 -12.91 1.58
C ALA A 303 -18.78 -13.67 1.16
N ARG A 304 -17.74 -13.70 2.00
CA ARG A 304 -16.44 -14.29 1.65
C ARG A 304 -15.77 -14.97 2.85
N LEU A 305 -15.16 -16.10 2.60
CA LEU A 305 -14.12 -16.69 3.43
C LEU A 305 -12.78 -16.05 3.03
N ILE A 306 -12.01 -15.62 4.02
CA ILE A 306 -10.74 -14.91 3.83
C ILE A 306 -9.67 -15.70 4.59
N TYR A 307 -8.50 -15.82 3.99
CA TYR A 307 -7.30 -16.23 4.69
C TYR A 307 -6.21 -15.20 4.46
N LEU A 308 -5.63 -14.64 5.52
CA LEU A 308 -4.49 -13.72 5.47
C LEU A 308 -3.31 -14.28 6.25
N TYR A 309 -2.15 -14.30 5.62
CA TYR A 309 -0.88 -14.58 6.27
C TYR A 309 -0.15 -13.26 6.57
N ASP A 310 0.16 -13.05 7.84
CA ASP A 310 0.95 -11.90 8.30
C ASP A 310 2.43 -12.27 8.34
N PHE A 311 3.24 -11.51 7.59
CA PHE A 311 4.69 -11.58 7.58
C PHE A 311 5.27 -10.62 8.62
N ALA A 312 6.45 -10.92 9.16
CA ALA A 312 7.08 -10.15 10.25
C ALA A 312 7.24 -8.63 10.01
N SER A 313 7.12 -8.16 8.77
CA SER A 313 7.14 -6.75 8.37
C SER A 313 5.78 -6.03 8.47
N GLY A 314 4.72 -6.71 8.92
CA GLY A 314 3.34 -6.23 8.92
C GLY A 314 2.69 -6.27 7.53
N ILE A 315 3.33 -6.94 6.57
CA ILE A 315 2.73 -7.25 5.27
C ILE A 315 1.73 -8.39 5.50
N GLU A 316 0.49 -8.20 5.07
CA GLU A 316 -0.54 -9.24 5.07
C GLU A 316 -0.78 -9.66 3.61
N LEU A 317 -0.68 -10.95 3.29
CA LEU A 317 -1.07 -11.48 1.97
C LEU A 317 -1.91 -12.73 2.13
N GLY A 318 -2.87 -12.92 1.26
CA GLY A 318 -3.59 -14.18 1.19
C GLY A 318 -4.67 -14.19 0.15
N GLY A 319 -5.68 -15.02 0.38
CA GLY A 319 -6.72 -15.32 -0.60
C GLY A 319 -8.11 -15.23 -0.02
N HIS A 320 -9.09 -15.14 -0.91
CA HIS A 320 -10.49 -15.16 -0.55
C HIS A 320 -11.30 -16.00 -1.52
N PHE A 321 -12.39 -16.56 -0.99
CA PHE A 321 -13.41 -17.27 -1.73
C PHE A 321 -14.78 -16.83 -1.23
N GLY A 322 -15.65 -16.36 -2.12
CA GLY A 322 -16.93 -15.81 -1.74
C GLY A 322 -18.06 -16.06 -2.72
N LEU A 323 -19.26 -15.66 -2.31
CA LEU A 323 -20.48 -15.64 -3.11
C LEU A 323 -21.04 -14.22 -3.10
N GLY A 324 -21.19 -13.64 -4.28
CA GLY A 324 -21.70 -12.30 -4.49
C GLY A 324 -23.02 -12.28 -5.24
N PHE A 325 -23.86 -11.32 -4.88
CA PHE A 325 -25.12 -10.98 -5.51
C PHE A 325 -25.06 -9.51 -5.93
N LEU A 326 -25.11 -9.24 -7.22
CA LEU A 326 -25.18 -7.88 -7.77
C LEU A 326 -26.51 -7.72 -8.48
N SER A 327 -27.24 -6.66 -8.18
CA SER A 327 -28.51 -6.34 -8.82
C SER A 327 -28.48 -4.88 -9.26
N PHE A 328 -28.87 -4.66 -10.50
CA PHE A 328 -29.15 -3.35 -11.06
C PHE A 328 -30.53 -3.42 -11.69
N GLU A 329 -31.42 -2.50 -11.33
CA GLU A 329 -32.81 -2.49 -11.77
C GLU A 329 -33.21 -1.09 -12.21
N ILE A 330 -33.92 -0.98 -13.34
CA ILE A 330 -34.59 0.22 -13.83
C ILE A 330 -36.08 -0.08 -13.83
N GLN A 331 -36.83 0.56 -12.94
CA GLN A 331 -38.27 0.35 -12.82
C GLN A 331 -39.00 0.91 -14.03
N GLU A 332 -40.03 0.19 -14.48
CA GLU A 332 -40.96 0.61 -15.55
C GLU A 332 -40.29 0.91 -16.90
N ASN A 333 -39.10 0.37 -17.15
CA ASN A 333 -38.44 0.51 -18.44
C ASN A 333 -38.94 -0.56 -19.44
N PRO A 334 -39.68 -0.19 -20.50
CA PRO A 334 -40.21 -1.17 -21.45
C PRO A 334 -39.10 -1.88 -22.24
N GLU A 335 -37.93 -1.26 -22.40
CA GLU A 335 -36.82 -1.79 -23.21
C GLU A 335 -35.93 -2.75 -22.40
N TYR A 336 -35.57 -2.37 -21.18
CA TYR A 336 -34.61 -3.09 -20.35
C TYR A 336 -34.80 -2.80 -18.85
N ASN A 337 -35.15 -3.83 -18.07
CA ASN A 337 -35.40 -3.68 -16.64
C ASN A 337 -34.14 -3.78 -15.76
N GLY A 338 -32.99 -4.17 -16.31
CA GLY A 338 -31.77 -4.36 -15.54
C GLY A 338 -31.15 -5.76 -15.62
N VAL A 339 -30.23 -6.03 -14.70
CA VAL A 339 -29.46 -7.28 -14.58
C VAL A 339 -29.34 -7.70 -13.12
N SER A 340 -29.34 -9.01 -12.91
CA SER A 340 -29.00 -9.64 -11.65
C SER A 340 -27.95 -10.73 -11.87
N TYR A 341 -26.91 -10.72 -11.06
CA TYR A 341 -25.77 -11.61 -11.16
C TYR A 341 -25.53 -12.30 -9.82
N THR A 342 -25.41 -13.62 -9.85
CA THR A 342 -24.85 -14.41 -8.74
C THR A 342 -23.53 -14.99 -9.19
N TYR A 343 -22.44 -14.66 -8.50
CA TYR A 343 -21.09 -15.05 -8.90
C TYR A 343 -20.28 -15.54 -7.71
N LEU A 344 -19.31 -16.41 -7.99
CA LEU A 344 -18.26 -16.73 -7.04
C LEU A 344 -17.18 -15.66 -7.13
N ASP A 345 -16.59 -15.30 -5.99
CA ASP A 345 -15.51 -14.32 -5.90
C ASP A 345 -14.25 -15.04 -5.42
N VAL A 346 -13.34 -15.36 -6.34
CA VAL A 346 -12.11 -16.10 -6.04
C VAL A 346 -10.92 -15.19 -6.33
N GLY A 347 -10.10 -14.91 -5.32
CA GLY A 347 -9.03 -13.95 -5.52
C GLY A 347 -7.95 -13.93 -4.46
N LEU A 348 -7.07 -12.96 -4.65
CA LEU A 348 -5.98 -12.63 -3.76
C LEU A 348 -6.23 -11.26 -3.14
N SER A 349 -5.80 -11.11 -1.90
CA SER A 349 -5.85 -9.85 -1.16
C SER A 349 -4.53 -9.61 -0.45
N GLY A 350 -4.17 -8.34 -0.31
CA GLY A 350 -2.94 -7.95 0.34
C GLY A 350 -3.01 -6.56 0.94
N ARG A 351 -2.24 -6.38 2.02
CA ARG A 351 -2.04 -5.12 2.72
C ARG A 351 -0.55 -4.93 2.96
N VAL A 352 -0.02 -3.81 2.47
CA VAL A 352 1.42 -3.49 2.53
C VAL A 352 1.61 -2.18 3.28
N PRO A 353 2.23 -2.16 4.47
CA PRO A 353 2.47 -0.94 5.23
C PRO A 353 3.47 -0.02 4.49
N LEU A 354 3.17 1.27 4.45
CA LEU A 354 3.99 2.31 3.80
C LEU A 354 5.04 2.85 4.77
N GLY A 355 5.91 1.96 5.26
CA GLY A 355 6.98 2.30 6.21
C GLY A 355 6.50 2.66 7.62
N THR A 356 5.19 2.58 7.89
CA THR A 356 4.58 2.76 9.21
C THR A 356 3.42 1.78 9.37
N PRO A 357 3.07 1.35 10.59
CA PRO A 357 1.90 0.50 10.83
C PRO A 357 0.57 1.23 10.63
N TYR A 358 0.59 2.57 10.61
CA TYR A 358 -0.60 3.42 10.55
C TYR A 358 -1.07 3.71 9.13
N LEU A 359 -0.28 3.38 8.11
CA LEU A 359 -0.62 3.68 6.72
C LEU A 359 -0.23 2.49 5.86
N ALA A 360 -1.15 1.99 5.04
CA ALA A 360 -0.92 0.84 4.18
C ALA A 360 -1.58 1.02 2.82
N VAL A 361 -1.02 0.35 1.82
CA VAL A 361 -1.69 0.10 0.54
C VAL A 361 -2.45 -1.20 0.64
N GLU A 362 -3.70 -1.21 0.18
CA GLU A 362 -4.53 -2.39 0.09
C GLU A 362 -4.80 -2.74 -1.37
N LEU A 363 -4.62 -4.00 -1.72
CA LEU A 363 -4.82 -4.51 -3.07
C LEU A 363 -5.69 -5.76 -3.02
N ARG A 364 -6.61 -5.90 -3.97
CA ARG A 364 -7.39 -7.13 -4.18
C ARG A 364 -7.56 -7.37 -5.67
N GLY A 365 -7.34 -8.61 -6.09
CA GLY A 365 -7.58 -9.05 -7.46
C GLY A 365 -8.40 -10.32 -7.43
N SER A 366 -9.48 -10.38 -8.20
CA SER A 366 -10.43 -11.50 -8.15
C SER A 366 -10.93 -11.87 -9.54
N TRP A 367 -11.14 -13.17 -9.73
CA TRP A 367 -11.87 -13.74 -10.84
C TRP A 367 -13.31 -14.03 -10.41
N LEU A 368 -14.27 -13.69 -11.27
CA LEU A 368 -15.70 -13.74 -10.98
C LEU A 368 -16.41 -14.73 -11.94
N PRO A 369 -16.26 -16.05 -11.74
CA PRO A 369 -17.08 -17.01 -12.47
C PRO A 369 -18.52 -16.98 -11.93
N TYR A 370 -19.48 -17.14 -12.83
CA TYR A 370 -20.88 -17.04 -12.47
C TYR A 370 -21.43 -18.34 -11.92
N ALA A 371 -22.25 -18.23 -10.88
CA ALA A 371 -23.04 -19.33 -10.35
C ALA A 371 -24.49 -19.27 -10.87
N GLY A 372 -24.97 -18.08 -11.26
CA GLY A 372 -26.29 -17.90 -11.85
C GLY A 372 -26.50 -16.48 -12.37
N VAL A 373 -27.31 -16.36 -13.42
CA VAL A 373 -27.61 -15.09 -14.09
C VAL A 373 -29.00 -14.56 -13.75
N GLY A 374 -29.70 -15.14 -12.78
CA GLY A 374 -30.96 -14.62 -12.22
C GLY A 374 -31.97 -14.16 -13.29
N ASP A 375 -32.52 -12.97 -13.11
CA ASP A 375 -33.44 -12.34 -14.08
C ASP A 375 -32.72 -11.82 -15.33
N THR A 376 -31.39 -11.76 -15.36
CA THR A 376 -30.62 -11.39 -16.57
C THR A 376 -30.89 -12.36 -17.71
N ALA A 377 -30.97 -13.67 -17.44
CA ALA A 377 -31.33 -14.64 -18.48
C ALA A 377 -32.73 -14.36 -19.06
N LYS A 378 -33.67 -13.94 -18.20
CA LYS A 378 -35.01 -13.56 -18.68
C LYS A 378 -34.97 -12.29 -19.51
N GLU A 379 -34.13 -11.31 -19.17
CA GLU A 379 -34.08 -10.03 -19.90
C GLU A 379 -33.26 -10.12 -21.20
N LEU A 380 -32.11 -10.80 -21.20
CA LEU A 380 -31.13 -10.75 -22.29
C LEU A 380 -31.18 -11.95 -23.24
N GLY A 381 -31.56 -13.13 -22.77
CA GLY A 381 -31.56 -14.38 -23.55
C GLY A 381 -31.45 -15.60 -22.63
N GLY A 382 -32.21 -16.66 -22.92
CA GLY A 382 -32.47 -17.78 -21.99
C GLY A 382 -31.24 -18.48 -21.41
N GLU A 383 -30.10 -18.48 -22.10
CA GLU A 383 -28.83 -19.03 -21.60
C GLU A 383 -27.71 -17.99 -21.71
N VAL A 384 -27.11 -17.64 -20.58
CA VAL A 384 -26.03 -16.65 -20.51
C VAL A 384 -24.82 -17.26 -19.81
N SER A 385 -23.68 -17.27 -20.49
CA SER A 385 -22.38 -17.60 -19.89
C SER A 385 -21.67 -16.29 -19.57
N THR A 386 -21.37 -16.05 -18.30
CA THR A 386 -20.70 -14.82 -17.87
C THR A 386 -19.44 -15.13 -17.08
N SER A 387 -18.40 -14.33 -17.32
CA SER A 387 -17.21 -14.31 -16.49
C SER A 387 -16.74 -12.88 -16.30
N GLY A 388 -15.98 -12.62 -15.25
CA GLY A 388 -15.46 -11.29 -15.00
C GLY A 388 -14.23 -11.28 -14.12
N TYR A 389 -13.74 -10.07 -13.90
CA TYR A 389 -12.66 -9.82 -12.96
C TYR A 389 -12.96 -8.55 -12.16
N ARG A 390 -12.38 -8.50 -10.96
CA ARG A 390 -12.44 -7.35 -10.07
C ARG A 390 -11.05 -7.01 -9.59
N VAL A 391 -10.69 -5.74 -9.69
CA VAL A 391 -9.45 -5.21 -9.12
C VAL A 391 -9.81 -4.05 -8.19
N MET A 392 -9.29 -4.08 -6.98
CA MET A 392 -9.42 -3.00 -6.00
C MET A 392 -8.02 -2.58 -5.54
N GLY A 393 -7.80 -1.27 -5.45
CA GLY A 393 -6.61 -0.69 -4.87
C GLY A 393 -6.96 0.50 -4.00
N GLY A 394 -6.30 0.66 -2.86
CA GLY A 394 -6.61 1.74 -1.93
C GLY A 394 -5.51 2.04 -0.91
N LEU A 395 -5.75 3.09 -0.14
CA LEU A 395 -4.96 3.49 1.01
C LEU A 395 -5.78 3.28 2.28
N GLY A 396 -5.25 2.50 3.21
CA GLY A 396 -5.78 2.30 4.55
C GLY A 396 -4.96 3.06 5.57
N SER A 397 -5.62 3.73 6.51
CA SER A 397 -5.00 4.40 7.66
C SER A 397 -5.56 3.85 8.97
N LEU A 398 -4.71 3.71 9.99
CA LEU A 398 -5.07 3.28 11.34
C LEU A 398 -4.65 4.35 12.35
N MET A 399 -5.58 4.76 13.20
CA MET A 399 -5.39 5.74 14.27
C MET A 399 -5.91 5.14 15.58
N GLY A 400 -5.11 4.26 16.19
CA GLY A 400 -5.59 3.38 17.26
C GLY A 400 -6.58 2.36 16.70
N ASP A 401 -7.77 2.32 17.29
CA ASP A 401 -8.85 1.43 16.85
C ASP A 401 -9.68 2.03 15.70
N LEU A 402 -9.49 3.32 15.36
CA LEU A 402 -10.13 3.95 14.22
C LEU A 402 -9.41 3.58 12.91
N SER A 403 -10.16 3.23 11.88
CA SER A 403 -9.66 2.96 10.54
C SER A 403 -10.30 3.88 9.49
N LEU A 404 -9.51 4.28 8.50
CA LEU A 404 -9.97 5.01 7.32
C LEU A 404 -9.49 4.30 6.07
N LEU A 405 -10.34 4.20 5.05
CA LEU A 405 -10.02 3.57 3.78
C LEU A 405 -10.47 4.47 2.62
N LEU A 406 -9.55 4.74 1.72
CA LEU A 406 -9.80 5.36 0.42
C LEU A 406 -9.46 4.35 -0.66
N GLY A 407 -10.44 3.91 -1.45
CA GLY A 407 -10.25 2.86 -2.44
C GLY A 407 -10.85 3.17 -3.80
N VAL A 408 -10.27 2.58 -4.83
CA VAL A 408 -10.82 2.48 -6.19
C VAL A 408 -11.06 1.00 -6.47
N GLU A 409 -12.22 0.67 -7.00
CA GLU A 409 -12.58 -0.68 -7.44
C GLU A 409 -13.04 -0.62 -8.89
N TRP A 410 -12.56 -1.55 -9.70
CA TRP A 410 -13.01 -1.76 -11.06
C TRP A 410 -13.48 -3.20 -11.20
N THR A 411 -14.70 -3.38 -11.71
CA THR A 411 -15.27 -4.69 -12.03
C THR A 411 -15.65 -4.69 -13.50
N ALA A 412 -15.28 -5.73 -14.23
CA ALA A 412 -15.76 -5.93 -15.60
C ALA A 412 -16.27 -7.35 -15.77
N LEU A 413 -17.44 -7.45 -16.40
CA LEU A 413 -18.20 -8.67 -16.61
C LEU A 413 -18.46 -8.79 -18.11
N SER A 414 -18.25 -9.96 -18.67
CA SER A 414 -18.46 -10.26 -20.08
C SER A 414 -19.37 -11.47 -20.19
N SER A 415 -20.45 -11.31 -20.95
CA SER A 415 -21.50 -12.31 -21.16
C SER A 415 -21.59 -12.71 -22.61
N GLU A 416 -21.68 -14.01 -22.86
CA GLU A 416 -22.14 -14.58 -24.12
C GLU A 416 -23.60 -15.00 -23.93
N ILE A 417 -24.46 -14.58 -24.84
CA ILE A 417 -25.91 -14.72 -24.70
C ILE A 417 -26.44 -15.62 -25.82
N THR A 418 -27.25 -16.59 -25.44
CA THR A 418 -27.94 -17.50 -26.36
C THR A 418 -29.40 -17.66 -25.95
N GLY A 419 -30.22 -18.13 -26.90
CA GLY A 419 -31.66 -18.29 -26.70
C GLY A 419 -32.46 -16.98 -26.82
N GLU A 420 -33.71 -17.04 -26.37
CA GLU A 420 -34.67 -15.94 -26.42
C GLU A 420 -35.01 -15.46 -25.01
N GLY A 421 -35.00 -14.15 -24.81
CA GLY A 421 -35.39 -13.48 -23.58
C GLY A 421 -36.83 -12.97 -23.64
N ARG A 422 -37.16 -12.04 -22.74
CA ARG A 422 -38.48 -11.42 -22.56
C ARG A 422 -38.96 -10.83 -23.87
N GLY A 423 -40.14 -11.25 -24.31
CA GLY A 423 -40.76 -10.75 -25.55
C GLY A 423 -40.03 -11.19 -26.83
N GLY A 424 -39.20 -12.23 -26.79
CA GLY A 424 -38.45 -12.71 -27.96
C GLY A 424 -37.15 -11.96 -28.23
N ARG A 425 -36.65 -11.18 -27.26
CA ARG A 425 -35.35 -10.48 -27.33
C ARG A 425 -34.21 -11.48 -27.57
N LYS A 426 -33.26 -11.11 -28.42
CA LYS A 426 -32.08 -11.93 -28.72
C LYS A 426 -30.80 -11.13 -28.58
N GLY A 427 -30.12 -11.26 -27.45
CA GLY A 427 -28.74 -10.78 -27.28
C GLY A 427 -27.73 -11.71 -27.97
N GLU A 428 -26.57 -11.17 -28.30
CA GLU A 428 -25.39 -11.92 -28.75
C GLU A 428 -24.30 -11.90 -27.66
N SER A 429 -23.99 -10.71 -27.16
CA SER A 429 -23.01 -10.52 -26.08
C SER A 429 -23.35 -9.29 -25.25
N ALA A 430 -22.88 -9.25 -24.01
CA ALA A 430 -22.97 -8.06 -23.18
C ALA A 430 -21.69 -7.84 -22.37
N THR A 431 -21.26 -6.59 -22.25
CA THR A 431 -20.22 -6.18 -21.32
C THR A 431 -20.79 -5.23 -20.29
N ASP A 432 -20.48 -5.48 -19.02
CA ASP A 432 -20.94 -4.68 -17.88
C ASP A 432 -19.74 -4.29 -17.02
N GLN A 433 -19.47 -3.01 -16.92
CA GLN A 433 -18.31 -2.45 -16.24
C GLN A 433 -18.76 -1.52 -15.14
N PHE A 434 -18.09 -1.60 -13.99
CA PHE A 434 -18.33 -0.77 -12.83
C PHE A 434 -17.02 -0.15 -12.38
N LEU A 435 -17.04 1.16 -12.12
CA LEU A 435 -15.95 1.89 -11.47
C LEU A 435 -16.48 2.48 -10.17
N GLY A 436 -15.95 2.00 -9.05
CA GLY A 436 -16.28 2.44 -7.70
C GLY A 436 -15.16 3.25 -7.08
N LEU A 437 -15.47 4.39 -6.47
CA LEU A 437 -14.61 5.09 -5.51
C LEU A 437 -15.23 4.94 -4.12
N ARG A 438 -14.42 4.61 -3.12
CA ARG A 438 -14.91 4.40 -1.75
C ARG A 438 -14.14 5.25 -0.75
N LEU A 439 -14.87 5.95 0.10
CA LEU A 439 -14.35 6.63 1.27
C LEU A 439 -15.06 6.06 2.50
N MET A 440 -14.34 5.28 3.28
CA MET A 440 -14.90 4.50 4.37
C MET A 440 -14.18 4.81 5.68
N GLY A 441 -14.94 4.95 6.76
CA GLY A 441 -14.43 5.06 8.12
C GLY A 441 -14.92 3.90 8.95
N GLY A 442 -14.15 3.50 9.95
CA GLY A 442 -14.41 2.25 10.64
C GLY A 442 -13.73 2.10 11.97
N TYR A 443 -14.00 0.97 12.61
CA TYR A 443 -13.38 0.55 13.84
C TYR A 443 -12.81 -0.85 13.73
N ARG A 444 -11.71 -1.05 14.44
CA ARG A 444 -10.96 -2.29 14.60
C ARG A 444 -11.04 -2.71 16.08
N PHE A 445 -11.61 -3.89 16.35
CA PHE A 445 -11.79 -4.43 17.70
C PHE A 445 -10.81 -5.57 17.99
#